data_AF-T1D8U5-F1
#
_entry.id   AF-T1D8U5-F1
#
_cell.length_a   1.000
_cell.length_b   1.000
_cell.length_c   1.000
_cell.angle_alpha   90.00
_cell.angle_beta   90.00
_cell.angle_gamma   90.00
#
_symmetry.space_group_name_H-M   'P 1'
#
loop_
_entity.id
_entity.type
_entity.pdbx_description
1 polymer ?
#
loop_
_entity_poly.entity_id
_entity_poly.type
_entity_poly.pdbx_seq_one_letter_code
_entity_poly.pdbx_strand_id
1 'polypeptide(L)'
;MPKLILTPQLVKTAVCPSGKAKNDLLDSNCKGLSLEIRCTGGKTYYLRYADERGKAKQFKIADERDISLSQARQLADKYRSQIAMGVDPQGKKQVLRQ
;
A
#
# COMPACT_ATOMS: atom_id res chain seq x y z
N MET A 1 11.16 1.42 8.47
CA MET A 1 10.80 1.73 7.07
C MET A 1 11.13 3.18 6.82
N PRO A 2 11.88 3.51 5.77
CA PRO A 2 12.13 4.90 5.41
C PRO A 2 10.80 5.55 4.99
N LYS A 3 10.48 6.70 5.61
CA LYS A 3 9.39 7.57 5.17
C LYS A 3 9.94 8.49 4.09
N LEU A 4 9.42 8.36 2.88
CA LEU A 4 9.86 9.12 1.73
C LEU A 4 8.64 9.69 1.02
N ILE A 5 8.83 10.81 0.34
CA ILE A 5 7.80 11.30 -0.58
C ILE A 5 7.84 10.36 -1.79
N LEU A 6 6.83 9.50 -1.94
CA LEU A 6 6.73 8.68 -3.14
C LEU A 6 6.44 9.60 -4.32
N THR A 7 7.22 9.44 -5.39
CA THR A 7 6.98 10.06 -6.68
C THR A 7 6.77 8.96 -7.72
N PRO A 8 6.05 9.22 -8.82
CA PRO A 8 5.87 8.22 -9.88
C PRO A 8 7.22 7.70 -10.41
N GLN A 9 8.23 8.57 -10.48
CA GLN A 9 9.58 8.19 -10.88
C GLN A 9 10.25 7.28 -9.84
N LEU A 10 10.14 7.60 -8.55
CA LEU A 10 10.67 6.74 -7.48
C LEU A 10 10.01 5.37 -7.48
N VAL A 11 8.69 5.31 -7.66
CA VAL A 11 7.97 4.04 -7.75
C VAL A 11 8.52 3.17 -8.88
N LYS A 12 8.75 3.76 -10.06
CA LYS A 12 9.30 3.06 -11.22
C LYS A 12 10.74 2.60 -11.01
N THR A 13 11.61 3.46 -10.47
CA THR A 13 13.03 3.16 -10.26
C THR A 13 13.32 2.38 -8.98
N ALA A 14 12.36 2.28 -8.05
CA ALA A 14 12.55 1.57 -6.79
C ALA A 14 12.84 0.09 -7.05
N VAL A 15 13.96 -0.37 -6.52
CA VAL A 15 14.42 -1.75 -6.56
C VAL A 15 14.57 -2.30 -5.15
N CYS A 16 14.42 -3.61 -5.02
CA CYS A 16 14.74 -4.28 -3.77
C CYS A 16 16.28 -4.34 -3.64
N PRO A 17 16.86 -3.91 -2.52
CA PRO A 17 18.30 -4.02 -2.31
C PRO A 17 18.73 -5.49 -2.26
N SER A 18 19.91 -5.78 -2.80
CA SER A 18 20.51 -7.12 -2.84
C SER A 18 20.59 -7.72 -1.44
N GLY A 19 20.12 -8.96 -1.28
CA GLY A 19 20.12 -9.67 0.00
C GLY A 19 18.84 -9.51 0.84
N LYS A 20 17.83 -8.77 0.39
CA LYS A 20 16.50 -8.73 1.02
C LYS A 20 15.42 -9.34 0.12
N ALA A 21 14.46 -10.05 0.72
CA ALA A 21 13.31 -10.59 -0.01
C ALA A 21 12.32 -9.48 -0.45
N LYS A 22 12.24 -8.39 0.33
CA LYS A 22 11.38 -7.24 0.04
C LYS A 22 11.89 -5.95 0.68
N ASN A 23 11.47 -4.84 0.11
CA ASN A 23 11.68 -3.49 0.62
C ASN A 23 10.35 -2.74 0.68
N ASP A 24 10.04 -2.16 1.83
CA ASP A 24 8.82 -1.40 2.05
C ASP A 24 9.14 0.09 2.16
N LEU A 25 8.60 0.90 1.26
CA LEU A 25 8.69 2.37 1.31
C LEU A 25 7.37 2.94 1.84
N LEU A 26 7.44 3.89 2.76
CA LEU A 26 6.26 4.60 3.26
C LEU A 26 6.09 5.92 2.55
N ASP A 27 4.85 6.23 2.15
CA ASP A 27 4.50 7.53 1.56
C ASP A 27 4.32 8.57 2.67
N SER A 28 5.11 9.64 2.63
CA SER A 28 5.00 10.77 3.56
C SER A 28 3.78 11.67 3.30
N ASN A 29 3.28 11.73 2.07
CA ASN A 29 2.12 12.54 1.68
C ASN A 29 0.79 11.82 1.93
N CYS A 30 0.77 10.49 1.96
CA CYS A 30 -0.43 9.70 2.23
C CYS A 30 -0.20 8.77 3.42
N LYS A 31 -0.69 9.18 4.59
CA LYS A 31 -0.45 8.43 5.84
C LYS A 31 -1.12 7.06 5.79
N GLY A 32 -0.28 6.04 5.94
CA GLY A 32 -0.66 4.62 5.89
C GLY A 32 -0.36 3.97 4.55
N LEU A 33 -0.15 4.75 3.47
CA LEU A 33 0.23 4.18 2.18
C LEU A 33 1.69 3.70 2.22
N SER A 34 1.89 2.49 1.70
CA SER A 34 3.19 1.84 1.58
C SER A 34 3.32 1.16 0.22
N LEU A 35 4.54 1.14 -0.31
CA LEU A 35 4.92 0.42 -1.51
C LEU A 35 5.84 -0.74 -1.12
N GLU A 36 5.35 -1.97 -1.26
CA GLU A 36 6.17 -3.18 -1.13
C GLU A 36 6.83 -3.46 -2.49
N ILE A 37 8.15 -3.47 -2.53
CA ILE A 37 8.97 -3.88 -3.68
C ILE A 37 9.58 -5.24 -3.35
N ARG A 38 9.23 -6.27 -4.11
CA ARG A 38 9.77 -7.62 -3.95
C ARG A 38 11.09 -7.78 -4.69
N CYS A 39 11.93 -8.72 -4.27
CA CYS A 39 13.15 -9.09 -4.99
C CYS A 39 12.89 -9.52 -6.44
N THR A 40 11.70 -10.06 -6.72
CA THR A 40 11.25 -10.43 -8.07
C THR A 40 10.89 -9.23 -8.95
N GLY A 41 10.94 -8.00 -8.43
CA GLY A 41 10.57 -6.78 -9.13
C GLY A 41 9.08 -6.43 -9.07
N GLY A 42 8.25 -7.28 -8.44
CA GLY A 42 6.84 -6.98 -8.19
C GLY A 42 6.69 -5.81 -7.22
N LYS A 43 5.75 -4.90 -7.51
CA LYS A 43 5.49 -3.70 -6.71
C LYS A 43 4.03 -3.64 -6.35
N THR A 44 3.72 -3.52 -5.06
CA THR A 44 2.33 -3.55 -4.61
C THR A 44 2.07 -2.45 -3.60
N TYR A 45 0.97 -1.73 -3.79
CA TYR A 45 0.49 -0.73 -2.86
C TYR A 45 -0.29 -1.38 -1.72
N TYR A 46 0.08 -1.05 -0.48
CA TYR A 46 -0.59 -1.48 0.73
C TYR A 46 -0.99 -0.30 1.59
N LEU A 47 -2.17 -0.38 2.21
CA LEU A 47 -2.59 0.49 3.30
C LEU A 47 -2.27 -0.17 4.64
N ARG A 48 -1.45 0.49 5.44
CA ARG A 48 -1.21 0.15 6.85
C ARG A 48 -2.19 0.90 7.73
N TYR A 49 -2.90 0.16 8.56
CA TYR A 49 -3.86 0.72 9.52
C TYR A 49 -3.82 -0.05 10.83
N ALA A 50 -4.30 0.58 11.90
CA ALA A 50 -4.59 -0.10 13.14
C ALA A 50 -6.06 -0.51 13.14
N ASP A 51 -6.32 -1.75 13.49
CA ASP A 51 -7.67 -2.26 13.73
C ASP A 51 -8.30 -1.61 14.97
N GLU A 52 -9.59 -1.84 15.21
CA GLU A 52 -10.31 -1.38 16.42
C GLU A 52 -9.62 -1.84 17.71
N ARG A 53 -8.92 -2.98 17.65
CA ARG A 53 -8.14 -3.54 18.78
C ARG A 53 -6.69 -3.03 18.84
N GLY A 54 -6.34 -1.98 18.09
CA GLY A 54 -4.99 -1.40 18.03
C GLY A 54 -3.95 -2.27 17.30
N LYS A 55 -4.36 -3.38 16.70
CA LYS A 55 -3.45 -4.29 15.98
C LYS A 55 -3.10 -3.72 14.61
N ALA A 56 -1.81 -3.65 14.30
CA ALA A 56 -1.35 -3.24 12.97
C ALA A 56 -1.73 -4.28 11.91
N LYS A 57 -2.46 -3.84 10.89
CA LYS A 57 -2.87 -4.62 9.73
C LYS A 57 -2.35 -3.96 8.44
N GLN A 58 -2.18 -4.79 7.41
CA GLN A 58 -1.88 -4.33 6.05
C GLN A 58 -3.00 -4.79 5.11
N PHE A 59 -3.55 -3.85 4.35
CA PHE A 59 -4.56 -4.11 3.33
C PHE A 59 -3.95 -3.88 1.95
N LYS A 60 -4.00 -4.89 1.07
CA LYS A 60 -3.54 -4.75 -0.32
C LYS A 60 -4.50 -3.84 -1.08
N ILE A 61 -4.00 -2.73 -1.62
CA ILE A 61 -4.76 -1.81 -2.45
C ILE A 61 -4.80 -2.34 -3.89
N ALA A 62 -3.63 -2.43 -4.54
CA ALA A 62 -3.47 -2.89 -5.93
C ALA A 62 -1.99 -3.11 -6.26
N ASP A 63 -1.72 -3.74 -7.40
CA ASP A 63 -0.38 -3.74 -8.00
C ASP A 63 -0.05 -2.35 -8.59
N GLU A 64 1.24 -2.02 -8.66
CA GLU A 64 1.71 -0.78 -9.29
C GLU A 64 1.41 -0.72 -10.78
N ARG A 65 1.27 -1.88 -11.44
CA ARG A 65 0.92 -1.97 -12.86
C ARG A 65 -0.56 -1.68 -13.14
N ASP A 66 -1.42 -1.90 -12.15
CA ASP A 66 -2.87 -1.76 -12.30
C ASP A 66 -3.35 -0.32 -12.06
N ILE A 67 -2.65 0.42 -11.19
CA ILE A 67 -3.04 1.79 -10.81
C ILE A 67 -1.83 2.72 -10.68
N SER A 68 -2.04 4.00 -10.97
CA SER A 68 -1.05 5.04 -10.71
C SER A 68 -0.90 5.34 -9.21
N LEU A 69 0.23 5.95 -8.83
CA LEU A 69 0.46 6.42 -7.45
C LEU A 69 -0.64 7.36 -6.95
N SER A 70 -1.17 8.23 -7.83
CA SER A 70 -2.26 9.14 -7.48
C SER A 70 -3.54 8.38 -7.13
N GLN A 71 -3.91 7.41 -7.95
CA GLN A 71 -5.04 6.53 -7.68
C GLN A 71 -4.83 5.70 -6.41
N ALA A 72 -3.60 5.22 -6.16
CA ALA A 72 -3.25 4.52 -4.93
C ALA A 72 -3.47 5.38 -3.68
N ARG A 73 -3.11 6.67 -3.74
CA ARG A 73 -3.38 7.65 -2.66
C ARG A 73 -4.88 7.86 -2.45
N GLN A 74 -5.63 8.10 -3.52
CA GLN A 74 -7.09 8.26 -3.44
C GLN A 74 -7.77 7.02 -2.82
N LEU A 75 -7.36 5.82 -3.23
CA LEU A 75 -7.88 4.58 -2.65
C LEU A 75 -7.46 4.41 -1.19
N ALA A 76 -6.21 4.72 -0.85
CA ALA A 76 -5.72 4.68 0.53
C ALA A 76 -6.54 5.59 1.44
N ASP A 77 -6.81 6.83 1.02
CA ASP A 77 -7.66 7.77 1.77
C ASP A 77 -9.10 7.25 1.88
N LYS A 78 -9.67 6.70 0.80
CA LYS A 78 -11.02 6.11 0.82
C LYS A 78 -11.12 4.92 1.79
N TYR A 79 -10.15 4.02 1.79
CA TYR A 79 -10.12 2.87 2.71
C TYR A 79 -9.88 3.32 4.15
N ARG A 80 -9.04 4.32 4.35
CA ARG A 80 -8.79 4.89 5.67
C ARG A 80 -10.03 5.55 6.26
N SER A 81 -10.79 6.29 5.45
CA SER A 81 -12.06 6.86 5.87
C SER A 81 -13.06 5.78 6.25
N GLN A 82 -13.12 4.67 5.49
CA GLN A 82 -13.94 3.50 5.85
C GLN A 82 -13.52 2.90 7.19
N ILE A 83 -12.21 2.70 7.43
CA ILE A 83 -11.69 2.20 8.70
C ILE A 83 -12.07 3.14 9.85
N ALA A 84 -11.96 4.45 9.65
CA ALA A 84 -12.35 5.45 10.66
C ALA A 84 -13.85 5.41 10.98
N MET A 85 -14.69 4.95 10.04
CA MET A 85 -16.12 4.71 10.22
C MET A 85 -16.43 3.30 10.77
N GLY A 86 -15.43 2.52 11.19
CA GLY A 86 -15.60 1.16 11.71
C GLY A 86 -15.80 0.09 10.63
N VAL A 87 -15.59 0.42 9.36
CA VAL A 87 -15.72 -0.53 8.25
C VAL A 87 -14.34 -1.17 7.97
N ASP A 88 -14.20 -2.46 8.25
CA ASP A 88 -12.98 -3.20 7.91
C ASP A 88 -12.88 -3.44 6.38
N PRO A 89 -11.82 -2.97 5.71
CA PRO A 89 -11.68 -3.08 4.25
C PRO A 89 -11.33 -4.51 3.78
N GLN A 90 -10.83 -5.40 4.64
CA GLN A 90 -10.60 -6.80 4.28
C GLN A 90 -11.92 -7.57 4.08
N GLY A 91 -12.98 -7.19 4.80
CA GLY A 91 -14.31 -7.77 4.65
C GLY A 91 -14.94 -7.56 3.27
N LYS A 92 -14.48 -6.56 2.50
CA LYS A 92 -15.00 -6.23 1.16
C LYS A 92 -14.27 -6.91 0.00
N LYS A 93 -13.41 -7.91 0.24
CA LYS A 93 -12.79 -8.71 -0.83
C LYS A 93 -13.84 -9.64 -1.45
N GLN A 94 -14.87 -9.06 -2.06
CA GLN A 94 -15.84 -9.78 -2.86
C GLN A 94 -15.14 -10.15 -4.17
N VAL A 95 -15.09 -11.45 -4.38
CA VAL A 95 -14.30 -12.17 -5.36
C VAL A 95 -14.79 -11.82 -6.77
N LEU A 96 -14.01 -11.04 -7.52
CA LEU A 96 -14.02 -11.10 -8.98
C LEU A 96 -12.88 -12.04 -9.38
N ARG A 97 -13.11 -13.35 -9.20
CA ARG A 97 -12.46 -14.38 -10.01
C ARG A 97 -13.28 -14.45 -11.30
N GLN A 98 -12.76 -13.90 -12.38
CA GLN A 98 -13.09 -14.34 -13.74
C GLN A 98 -11.96 -15.24 -14.22
#